data_AF-A0A966YC18-F1
#
_entry.id   AF-A0A966YC18-F1
#
_cell.length_a   1.000
_cell.length_b   1.000
_cell.length_c   1.000
_cell.angle_alpha   90.00
_cell.angle_beta   90.00
_cell.angle_gamma   90.00
#
_symmetry.space_group_name_H-M   'P 1'
#
loop_
_entity.id
_entity.type
_entity.pdbx_description
1 polymer ?
#
loop_
_entity_poly.entity_id
_entity_poly.type
_entity_poly.pdbx_seq_one_letter_code
_entity_poly.pdbx_strand_id
1 'polypeptide(L)'
;MSIANTSIVGFQVDDFQSVARTTNGSFLRSNARPTMSFDYDILTFTATVKNRTWQGNAYELTEDEITEVENYISTIAADESMTDAMAQIHESKKILAGTDWYVIRKSDTGVAIPDHIVEMRTRARELINEAEALL
;
A
#
# COMPACT_ATOMS: atom_id res chain seq x y z
N MET A 1 0.96 31.52 -8.93
CA MET A 1 1.31 30.26 -8.24
C MET A 1 0.45 29.17 -8.84
N SER A 2 0.99 28.39 -9.77
CA SER A 2 0.27 27.24 -10.32
C SER A 2 0.45 26.10 -9.33
N ILE A 3 -0.63 25.70 -8.67
CA ILE A 3 -0.67 24.41 -7.98
C ILE A 3 -0.46 23.39 -9.11
N ALA A 4 0.63 22.63 -9.06
CA ALA A 4 0.80 21.53 -10.00
C ALA A 4 -0.37 20.58 -9.72
N ASN A 5 -1.36 20.55 -10.61
CA ASN A 5 -2.38 19.52 -10.63
C ASN A 5 -1.63 18.22 -10.92
N THR A 6 -1.21 17.55 -9.85
CA THR A 6 -0.65 16.21 -9.92
C THR A 6 -1.80 15.29 -10.29
N SER A 7 -2.04 15.14 -11.59
CA SER A 7 -3.09 14.26 -12.09
C SER A 7 -2.76 12.81 -11.71
N ILE A 8 -3.67 12.15 -11.00
CA ILE A 8 -3.54 10.76 -10.58
C ILE A 8 -4.10 9.87 -11.71
N VAL A 9 -3.29 8.91 -12.17
CA VAL A 9 -3.63 7.98 -13.26
C VAL A 9 -4.05 6.60 -12.76
N GLY A 10 -3.85 6.33 -11.48
CA GLY A 10 -4.29 5.10 -10.83
C GLY A 10 -4.38 5.27 -9.33
N PHE A 11 -5.34 4.64 -8.70
CA PHE A 11 -5.58 4.65 -7.28
C PHE A 11 -6.04 3.26 -6.85
N GLN A 12 -5.43 2.73 -5.82
CA GLN A 12 -5.74 1.41 -5.29
C GLN A 12 -5.74 1.46 -3.78
N VAL A 13 -6.70 0.81 -3.15
CA VAL A 13 -6.76 0.61 -1.70
C VAL A 13 -6.90 -0.86 -1.43
N ASP A 14 -6.06 -1.39 -0.56
CA ASP A 14 -6.13 -2.76 -0.04
C ASP A 14 -6.08 -2.76 1.50
N ASP A 15 -6.03 -3.95 2.09
CA ASP A 15 -6.00 -4.14 3.55
C ASP A 15 -4.77 -3.52 4.23
N PHE A 16 -3.73 -3.15 3.47
CA PHE A 16 -2.44 -2.70 3.99
C PHE A 16 -2.15 -1.23 3.67
N GLN A 17 -2.62 -0.71 2.54
CA GLN A 17 -2.32 0.65 2.10
C GLN A 17 -3.26 1.17 1.00
N SER A 18 -3.32 2.49 0.91
CA SER A 18 -3.79 3.26 -0.23
C SER A 18 -2.58 3.68 -1.07
N VAL A 19 -2.62 3.44 -2.38
CA VAL A 19 -1.59 3.80 -3.35
C VAL A 19 -2.23 4.61 -4.47
N ALA A 20 -1.74 5.81 -4.69
CA ALA A 20 -2.07 6.61 -5.86
C ALA A 20 -0.85 6.70 -6.78
N ARG A 21 -1.02 6.61 -8.10
CA ARG A 21 0.02 6.77 -9.11
C ARG A 21 -0.22 8.08 -9.83
N THR A 22 0.80 8.94 -9.91
CA THR A 22 0.73 10.24 -10.58
C THR A 22 1.10 10.11 -12.06
N THR A 23 0.71 11.09 -12.89
CA THR A 23 1.10 11.18 -14.30
C THR A 23 2.60 11.20 -14.52
N ASN A 24 3.35 11.67 -13.52
CA ASN A 24 4.81 11.77 -13.57
C ASN A 24 5.51 10.43 -13.27
N GLY A 25 4.73 9.38 -12.97
CA GLY A 25 5.25 8.06 -12.65
C GLY A 25 5.55 7.83 -11.16
N SER A 26 5.46 8.86 -10.33
CA SER A 26 5.59 8.74 -8.88
C SER A 26 4.38 8.04 -8.27
N PHE A 27 4.59 7.36 -7.15
CA PHE A 27 3.52 6.80 -6.34
C PHE A 27 3.33 7.70 -5.11
N LEU A 28 2.12 7.77 -4.58
CA LEU A 28 1.76 8.36 -3.30
C LEU A 28 1.17 7.24 -2.45
N ARG A 29 1.67 7.06 -1.24
CA ARG A 29 1.23 5.98 -0.36
C ARG A 29 0.65 6.55 0.91
N SER A 30 -0.40 5.92 1.42
CA SER A 30 -1.01 6.24 2.71
C SER A 30 -1.50 4.98 3.41
N ASN A 31 -1.37 4.90 4.73
CA ASN A 31 -2.00 3.86 5.54
C ASN A 31 -3.43 4.27 5.92
N ALA A 32 -3.80 5.52 5.65
CA ALA A 32 -5.15 5.99 5.86
C ALA A 32 -6.05 5.40 4.77
N ARG A 33 -7.05 4.66 5.24
CA ARG A 33 -8.13 4.19 4.40
C ARG A 33 -9.09 5.34 4.11
N PRO A 34 -9.37 5.66 2.83
CA PRO A 34 -10.31 6.71 2.48
C PRO A 34 -11.69 6.41 3.04
N THR A 35 -12.32 7.41 3.66
CA THR A 35 -13.75 7.30 3.99
C THR A 35 -14.54 7.61 2.72
N MET A 36 -15.29 6.63 2.23
CA MET A 36 -16.20 6.75 1.09
C MET A 36 -17.64 6.53 1.55
N SER A 37 -18.61 6.96 0.75
CA SER A 37 -20.04 6.76 1.01
C SER A 37 -20.51 5.31 0.81
N PHE A 38 -19.66 4.46 0.26
CA PHE A 38 -19.91 3.05 -0.02
C PHE A 38 -18.92 2.13 0.70
N ASP A 39 -19.36 0.91 1.00
CA ASP A 39 -18.50 -0.11 1.59
C ASP A 39 -17.56 -0.73 0.56
N TYR A 40 -16.33 -1.00 0.97
CA TYR A 40 -15.36 -1.74 0.16
C TYR A 40 -14.36 -2.44 1.08
N ASP A 41 -13.70 -3.46 0.56
CA ASP A 41 -12.49 -4.13 1.09
C ASP A 41 -11.29 -3.68 0.25
N ILE A 42 -11.40 -3.87 -1.06
CA ILE A 42 -10.40 -3.44 -2.05
C ILE A 42 -11.05 -2.45 -3.00
N LEU A 43 -10.39 -1.34 -3.29
CA LEU A 43 -10.81 -0.38 -4.31
C LEU A 43 -9.73 -0.31 -5.38
N THR A 44 -10.07 -0.52 -6.65
CA THR A 44 -9.15 -0.36 -7.78
C THR A 44 -9.73 0.63 -8.78
N PHE A 45 -9.04 1.74 -8.96
CA PHE A 45 -9.47 2.85 -9.80
C PHE A 45 -8.33 3.27 -10.72
N THR A 46 -8.38 2.85 -11.97
CA THR A 46 -7.38 3.11 -13.01
C THR A 46 -8.09 3.52 -14.31
N ALA A 47 -7.32 3.92 -15.33
CA ALA A 47 -7.88 4.24 -16.64
C ALA A 47 -8.66 3.08 -17.28
N THR A 48 -8.35 1.82 -16.93
CA THR A 48 -8.95 0.62 -17.54
C THR A 48 -9.84 -0.17 -16.59
N VAL A 49 -9.64 -0.06 -15.28
CA VAL A 49 -10.35 -0.84 -14.26
C VAL A 49 -10.89 0.10 -13.20
N LYS A 50 -12.21 0.10 -13.00
CA LYS A 50 -12.91 0.89 -11.98
C LYS A 50 -13.86 -0.04 -11.21
N ASN A 51 -13.33 -0.71 -10.19
CA ASN A 51 -14.09 -1.69 -9.41
C ASN A 51 -13.78 -1.61 -7.91
N ARG A 52 -14.69 -2.17 -7.12
CA ARG A 52 -14.49 -2.43 -5.70
C ARG A 52 -14.76 -3.90 -5.41
N THR A 53 -14.04 -4.47 -4.46
CA THR A 53 -14.38 -5.76 -3.86
C THR A 53 -15.01 -5.49 -2.52
N TRP A 54 -16.12 -6.15 -2.20
CA TRP A 54 -16.77 -6.10 -0.90
C TRP A 54 -17.31 -7.47 -0.51
N GLN A 55 -16.95 -7.94 0.69
CA GLN A 55 -17.31 -9.26 1.21
C GLN A 55 -16.94 -10.39 0.22
N GLY A 56 -15.77 -10.25 -0.43
CA GLY A 56 -15.26 -11.21 -1.40
C GLY A 56 -15.92 -11.17 -2.79
N ASN A 57 -16.85 -10.25 -3.03
CA ASN A 57 -17.50 -10.07 -4.34
C ASN A 57 -16.97 -8.82 -5.03
N ALA A 58 -16.71 -8.90 -6.34
CA ALA A 58 -16.30 -7.75 -7.15
C ALA A 58 -17.53 -7.03 -7.73
N TYR A 59 -17.53 -5.71 -7.62
CA TYR A 59 -18.55 -4.80 -8.13
C TYR A 59 -17.88 -3.72 -8.98
N GLU A 60 -18.47 -3.41 -10.13
CA GLU A 60 -18.08 -2.20 -10.87
C GLU A 60 -18.56 -0.96 -10.12
N LEU A 61 -17.79 0.12 -10.21
CA LEU A 61 -18.16 1.38 -9.59
C LEU A 61 -19.25 2.07 -10.41
N THR A 62 -20.26 2.60 -9.72
CA THR A 62 -21.29 3.47 -10.30
C THR A 62 -20.73 4.87 -10.62
N GLU A 63 -21.44 5.66 -11.42
CA GLU A 63 -20.99 7.02 -11.77
C GLU A 63 -20.83 7.95 -10.56
N ASP A 64 -21.71 7.81 -9.56
CA ASP A 64 -21.64 8.56 -8.31
C ASP A 64 -20.39 8.16 -7.49
N GLU A 65 -20.13 6.85 -7.37
CA GLU A 65 -18.94 6.32 -6.68
C GLU A 65 -17.65 6.73 -7.41
N ILE A 66 -17.65 6.73 -8.75
CA ILE A 66 -16.52 7.21 -9.57
C ILE A 66 -16.23 8.67 -9.26
N THR A 67 -17.26 9.51 -9.23
CA THR A 67 -17.13 10.94 -8.95
C THR A 67 -16.59 11.19 -7.54
N GLU A 68 -17.05 10.41 -6.56
CA GLU A 68 -16.54 10.49 -5.18
C GLU A 68 -15.04 10.13 -5.11
N VAL A 69 -14.64 9.04 -5.77
CA VAL A 69 -13.22 8.62 -5.82
C VAL A 69 -12.35 9.66 -6.51
N GLU A 70 -12.81 10.23 -7.63
CA GLU A 70 -12.10 11.31 -8.35
C GLU A 70 -11.94 12.57 -7.49
N ASN A 71 -13.00 12.94 -6.76
CA ASN A 71 -12.94 14.06 -5.82
C ASN A 71 -11.93 13.80 -4.70
N TYR A 72 -11.97 12.62 -4.06
CA TYR A 72 -10.99 12.26 -3.04
C TYR A 72 -9.57 12.31 -3.56
N ILE A 73 -9.33 11.70 -4.73
CA ILE A 73 -8.04 11.70 -5.42
C ILE A 73 -7.49 13.12 -5.62
N SER A 74 -8.35 14.08 -5.98
CA SER A 74 -7.94 15.48 -6.18
C SER A 74 -7.46 16.19 -4.90
N THR A 75 -7.84 15.68 -3.73
CA THR A 75 -7.44 16.22 -2.42
C THR A 75 -6.12 15.63 -1.90
N ILE A 76 -5.61 14.57 -2.51
CA ILE A 76 -4.37 13.92 -2.06
C ILE A 76 -3.19 14.85 -2.33
N ALA A 77 -2.59 15.37 -1.25
CA ALA A 77 -1.33 16.08 -1.33
C ALA A 77 -0.17 15.08 -1.40
N ALA A 78 0.82 15.36 -2.26
CA ALA A 78 2.04 14.57 -2.33
C ALA A 78 2.95 14.88 -1.14
N ASP A 79 3.08 13.95 -0.21
CA ASP A 79 4.19 13.92 0.74
C ASP A 79 5.18 12.83 0.30
N GLU A 80 6.24 13.26 -0.37
CA GLU A 80 7.26 12.37 -0.92
C GLU A 80 8.00 11.61 0.20
N SER A 81 8.24 12.26 1.34
CA SER A 81 8.95 11.65 2.47
C SER A 81 8.13 10.53 3.13
N MET A 82 6.84 10.79 3.33
CA MET A 82 5.90 9.81 3.89
C MET A 82 5.70 8.64 2.92
N THR A 83 5.64 8.91 1.62
CA THR A 83 5.50 7.90 0.57
C THR A 83 6.68 6.93 0.54
N ASP A 84 7.90 7.43 0.60
CA ASP A 84 9.11 6.60 0.54
C ASP A 84 9.25 5.72 1.79
N ALA A 85 9.00 6.29 2.98
CA ALA A 85 8.96 5.55 4.24
C ALA A 85 7.94 4.40 4.17
N MET A 86 6.75 4.68 3.66
CA MET A 86 5.70 3.67 3.50
C MET A 86 6.04 2.58 2.48
N ALA A 87 6.68 2.92 1.36
CA ALA A 87 7.15 1.94 0.39
C ALA A 87 8.18 1.00 1.02
N GLN A 88 9.09 1.55 1.83
CA GLN A 88 10.12 0.80 2.53
C GLN A 88 9.53 -0.16 3.58
N ILE A 89 8.53 0.28 4.36
CA ILE A 89 7.80 -0.58 5.31
C ILE A 89 7.15 -1.75 4.56
N HIS A 90 6.48 -1.47 3.45
CA HIS A 90 5.76 -2.50 2.69
C HIS A 90 6.70 -3.58 2.11
N GLU A 91 7.79 -3.19 1.46
CA GLU A 91 8.77 -4.15 0.94
C GLU A 91 9.44 -4.96 2.06
N SER A 92 9.70 -4.33 3.19
CA SER A 92 10.24 -5.02 4.37
C SER A 92 9.24 -6.04 4.93
N LYS A 93 7.94 -5.70 5.01
CA LYS A 93 6.89 -6.64 5.43
C LYS A 93 6.76 -7.83 4.47
N LYS A 94 6.89 -7.63 3.16
CA LYS A 94 6.93 -8.73 2.18
C LYS A 94 8.10 -9.68 2.41
N ILE A 95 9.28 -9.15 2.71
CA ILE A 95 10.46 -9.98 3.02
C ILE A 95 10.20 -10.84 4.26
N LEU A 96 9.62 -10.26 5.31
CA LEU A 96 9.27 -10.99 6.53
C LEU A 96 8.25 -12.10 6.22
N ALA A 97 7.13 -11.78 5.56
CA ALA A 97 6.12 -12.77 5.21
C ALA A 97 6.69 -13.88 4.32
N GLY A 98 7.48 -13.54 3.30
CA GLY A 98 8.11 -14.51 2.40
C GLY A 98 9.15 -15.42 3.07
N THR A 99 9.63 -15.07 4.27
CA THR A 99 10.61 -15.85 5.02
C THR A 99 10.06 -16.46 6.32
N ASP A 100 8.77 -16.30 6.61
CA ASP A 100 8.17 -16.81 7.86
C ASP A 100 8.19 -18.34 7.96
N TRP A 101 8.16 -19.04 6.83
CA TRP A 101 8.35 -20.49 6.78
C TRP A 101 9.62 -20.96 7.52
N TYR A 102 10.73 -20.20 7.45
CA TYR A 102 11.96 -20.57 8.16
C TYR A 102 11.82 -20.50 9.68
N VAL A 103 11.05 -19.53 10.17
CA VAL A 103 10.77 -19.38 11.61
C VAL A 103 9.89 -20.53 12.10
N ILE A 104 8.83 -20.84 11.35
CA ILE A 104 7.94 -21.97 11.64
C ILE A 104 8.74 -23.28 11.63
N ARG A 105 9.54 -23.53 10.58
CA ARG A 105 10.40 -24.71 10.49
C ARG A 105 11.34 -24.85 11.70
N LYS A 106 11.98 -23.76 12.14
CA LYS A 106 12.85 -23.78 13.32
C LYS A 106 12.07 -24.12 14.59
N SER A 107 10.87 -23.56 14.75
CA SER A 107 9.99 -23.86 15.89
C SER A 107 9.58 -25.34 15.90
N ASP A 108 9.19 -25.88 14.75
CA ASP A 108 8.63 -27.24 14.66
C ASP A 108 9.71 -28.33 14.68
N THR A 109 10.87 -28.08 14.06
CA THR A 109 11.89 -29.10 13.82
C THR A 109 13.20 -28.85 14.56
N GLY A 110 13.37 -27.67 15.17
CA GLY A 110 14.64 -27.25 15.77
C GLY A 110 15.75 -26.91 14.77
N VAL A 111 15.51 -27.08 13.46
CA VAL A 111 16.51 -26.77 12.44
C VAL A 111 16.81 -25.28 12.43
N ALA A 112 18.09 -24.93 12.49
CA ALA A 112 18.53 -23.54 12.48
C ALA A 112 18.08 -22.81 11.21
N ILE A 113 17.73 -21.53 11.37
CA ILE A 113 17.45 -20.64 10.25
C ILE A 113 18.80 -20.29 9.61
N PRO A 114 18.93 -20.34 8.27
CA PRO A 114 20.16 -19.92 7.60
C PRO A 114 20.54 -18.47 7.94
N ASP A 115 21.83 -18.20 8.14
CA ASP A 115 22.31 -16.90 8.63
C ASP A 115 21.88 -15.74 7.73
N HIS A 116 21.96 -15.90 6.41
CA HIS A 116 21.50 -14.87 5.46
C HIS A 116 19.99 -14.54 5.61
N ILE A 117 19.15 -15.50 6.02
CA ILE A 117 17.73 -15.25 6.30
C ILE A 117 17.57 -14.48 7.62
N VAL A 118 18.38 -14.80 8.64
CA VAL A 118 18.40 -14.05 9.90
C VAL A 118 18.81 -12.60 9.66
N GLU A 119 19.86 -12.38 8.85
CA GLU A 119 20.33 -11.05 8.46
C GLU A 119 19.26 -10.29 7.68
N MET A 120 18.67 -10.91 6.64
CA MET A 120 17.58 -10.29 5.86
C MET A 120 16.41 -9.88 6.75
N ARG A 121 15.97 -10.75 7.66
CA ARG A 121 14.84 -10.45 8.58
C ARG A 121 15.20 -9.37 9.60
N THR A 122 16.43 -9.37 10.11
CA THR A 122 16.91 -8.31 11.00
C THR A 122 16.91 -6.97 10.28
N ARG A 123 17.50 -6.91 9.09
CA ARG A 123 17.54 -5.68 8.30
C ARG A 123 16.14 -5.19 7.92
N ALA A 124 15.24 -6.08 7.52
CA ALA A 124 13.85 -5.71 7.22
C ALA A 124 13.15 -5.08 8.44
N ARG A 125 13.39 -5.58 9.66
CA ARG A 125 12.83 -4.99 10.88
C ARG A 125 13.43 -3.63 11.21
N GLU A 126 14.74 -3.47 11.03
CA GLU A 126 15.40 -2.16 11.19
C GLU A 126 14.81 -1.13 10.22
N LEU A 127 14.66 -1.50 8.94
CA LEU A 127 14.07 -0.64 7.92
C LEU A 127 12.64 -0.24 8.24
N ILE A 128 11.83 -1.14 8.83
CA ILE A 128 10.49 -0.81 9.30
C ILE A 128 10.58 0.23 10.42
N ASN A 129 11.42 0.01 11.43
CA ASN A 129 11.56 0.93 12.55
C ASN A 129 12.09 2.31 12.12
N GLU A 130 13.07 2.35 11.21
CA GLU A 130 13.62 3.58 10.62
C GLU A 130 12.54 4.37 9.89
N ALA A 131 11.73 3.69 9.08
CA ALA A 131 10.66 4.32 8.32
C ALA A 131 9.45 4.73 9.18
N GLU A 132 9.09 3.95 10.20
CA GLU A 132 8.04 4.31 11.17
C GLU A 132 8.40 5.55 11.98
N ALA A 133 9.68 5.82 12.21
CA ALA A 133 10.12 7.05 12.88
C ALA A 133 9.91 8.33 12.05
N LEU A 134 9.61 8.20 10.75
CA LEU A 134 9.35 9.30 9.82
C LEU A 134 7.85 9.56 9.58
N LEU A 135 6.98 8.69 10.12
CA LEU A 135 5.51 8.78 10.02
C LEU A 135 4.91 9.43 11.28
#